data_AF-A0A1H3UCI0-F1
#
_entry.id   AF-A0A1H3UCI0-F1
#
_cell.length_a   1.000
_cell.length_b   1.000
_cell.length_c   1.000
_cell.angle_alpha   90.00
_cell.angle_beta   90.00
_cell.angle_gamma   90.00
#
_symmetry.space_group_name_H-M   'P 1'
#
loop_
_entity.id
_entity.type
_entity.pdbx_description
1 polymer ?
#
loop_
_entity_poly.entity_id
_entity_poly.type
_entity_poly.pdbx_seq_one_letter_code
_entity_poly.pdbx_strand_id
1 'polypeptide(L)'
;MNRMILSPLLVLALLAGCSSPPEIIDKEAATVAEGVLAFRDICLKSAPSFAGADSAAKAYGIARLDDAGYARMGLRPDHSLGVQVQRAKQCAVTTPSQRDKTLTAQFLKIAGQFSSTPVAQDLPVKITLDQQVFLLMHDRRGGEAYVMLKQP
;
A
#
# COMPACT_ATOMS: atom_id res chain seq x y z
N MET A 1 -49.60 -51.01 -50.35
CA MET A 1 -50.38 -49.76 -50.19
C MET A 1 -49.49 -48.73 -49.50
N ASN A 2 -49.15 -47.65 -50.20
CA ASN A 2 -48.93 -46.29 -49.70
C ASN A 2 -48.52 -46.10 -48.22
N ARG A 3 -47.32 -45.57 -47.92
CA ARG A 3 -47.05 -44.11 -47.82
C ARG A 3 -45.71 -43.76 -47.15
N MET A 4 -45.14 -42.68 -47.69
CA MET A 4 -44.39 -41.60 -47.02
C MET A 4 -42.97 -41.87 -46.53
N ILE A 5 -42.06 -41.54 -47.44
CA ILE A 5 -40.70 -41.07 -47.22
C ILE A 5 -40.75 -39.83 -46.31
N LEU A 6 -40.06 -39.85 -45.17
CA LEU A 6 -39.80 -38.68 -44.34
C LEU A 6 -38.28 -38.50 -44.25
N SER A 7 -37.75 -37.48 -44.93
CA SER A 7 -36.34 -37.10 -44.94
C SER A 7 -35.85 -36.71 -43.54
N PRO A 8 -34.62 -37.07 -43.13
CA PRO A 8 -34.00 -36.49 -41.95
C PRO A 8 -33.43 -35.11 -42.31
N LEU A 9 -33.99 -34.07 -41.72
CA LEU A 9 -33.43 -32.72 -41.75
C LEU A 9 -32.14 -32.69 -40.92
N LEU A 10 -31.04 -32.49 -41.64
CA LEU A 10 -29.71 -32.19 -41.14
C LEU A 10 -29.76 -30.86 -40.37
N VAL A 11 -29.58 -30.88 -39.04
CA VAL A 11 -29.40 -29.66 -38.24
C VAL A 11 -27.91 -29.48 -37.99
N LEU A 12 -27.31 -28.57 -38.73
CA LEU A 12 -25.95 -28.06 -38.55
C LEU A 12 -26.05 -26.60 -38.08
N ALA A 13 -25.09 -26.18 -37.26
CA ALA A 13 -24.74 -24.78 -36.91
C ALA A 13 -25.55 -24.16 -35.74
N LEU A 14 -25.01 -23.46 -34.73
CA LEU A 14 -23.67 -22.90 -34.45
C LEU A 14 -23.39 -22.93 -32.95
N LEU A 15 -22.19 -23.38 -32.55
CA LEU A 15 -21.59 -23.02 -31.25
C LEU A 15 -21.05 -21.60 -31.37
N ALA A 16 -21.85 -20.62 -30.98
CA ALA A 16 -21.35 -19.26 -30.75
C ALA A 16 -20.51 -19.27 -29.47
N GLY A 17 -19.20 -19.50 -29.62
CA GLY A 17 -18.25 -19.25 -28.55
C GLY A 17 -18.20 -17.75 -28.26
N CYS A 18 -18.65 -17.35 -27.07
CA CYS A 18 -18.39 -16.02 -26.54
C CYS A 18 -16.89 -15.91 -26.23
N SER A 19 -16.09 -15.58 -27.25
CA SER A 19 -14.73 -15.12 -27.03
C SER A 19 -14.83 -13.68 -26.51
N SER A 20 -14.79 -13.52 -25.18
CA SER A 20 -14.51 -12.20 -24.59
C SER A 20 -13.20 -11.69 -25.19
N PRO A 21 -13.12 -10.43 -25.67
CA PRO A 21 -11.83 -9.86 -26.05
C PRO A 21 -10.90 -9.89 -24.83
N PRO A 22 -9.59 -10.17 -25.02
CA PRO A 22 -8.63 -10.03 -23.94
C PRO A 22 -8.69 -8.58 -23.47
N GLU A 23 -9.00 -8.40 -22.19
CA GLU A 23 -8.94 -7.10 -21.53
C GLU A 23 -7.48 -6.66 -21.60
N ILE A 24 -7.16 -5.78 -22.56
CA ILE A 24 -5.90 -5.05 -22.56
C ILE A 24 -6.02 -4.07 -21.40
N ILE A 25 -5.64 -4.55 -20.21
CA ILE A 25 -5.39 -3.66 -19.08
C ILE A 25 -4.11 -2.93 -19.45
N ASP A 26 -4.25 -1.77 -20.09
CA ASP A 26 -3.23 -0.75 -20.09
C ASP A 26 -2.88 -0.52 -18.62
N LYS A 27 -1.71 -1.03 -18.24
CA LYS A 27 -1.14 -0.87 -16.90
C LYS A 27 -0.72 0.59 -16.78
N GLU A 28 -1.69 1.47 -16.64
CA GLU A 28 -1.46 2.81 -16.14
C GLU A 28 -0.62 2.66 -14.88
N ALA A 29 0.50 3.38 -14.82
CA ALA A 29 1.37 3.32 -13.67
C ALA A 29 0.53 3.68 -12.45
N ALA A 30 0.21 2.68 -11.62
CA ALA A 30 -0.66 2.88 -10.47
C ALA A 30 -0.13 4.09 -9.67
N THR A 31 -0.96 5.13 -9.59
CA THR A 31 -0.62 6.32 -8.81
C THR A 31 -0.29 5.85 -7.40
N VAL A 32 0.88 6.23 -6.89
CA VAL A 32 1.32 5.78 -5.57
C VAL A 32 0.29 6.20 -4.53
N ALA A 33 -0.16 5.26 -3.70
CA ALA A 33 -1.17 5.50 -2.68
C ALA A 33 -0.72 6.58 -1.69
N GLU A 34 -1.65 7.45 -1.30
CA GLU A 34 -1.38 8.59 -0.42
C GLU A 34 -0.72 8.16 0.89
N GLY A 35 -1.19 7.09 1.53
CA GLY A 35 -0.60 6.56 2.77
C GLY A 35 0.87 6.18 2.63
N VAL A 36 1.28 5.66 1.47
CA VAL A 36 2.68 5.33 1.18
C VAL A 36 3.51 6.60 0.98
N LEU A 37 2.96 7.62 0.30
CA LEU A 37 3.61 8.92 0.16
C LEU A 37 3.76 9.64 1.50
N ALA A 38 2.71 9.60 2.33
CA ALA A 38 2.74 10.12 3.69
C ALA A 38 3.80 9.41 4.52
N PHE A 39 3.90 8.08 4.45
CA PHE A 39 4.96 7.34 5.12
C PHE A 39 6.36 7.76 4.66
N ARG A 40 6.57 7.95 3.35
CA ARG A 40 7.83 8.47 2.81
C ARG A 40 8.20 9.81 3.44
N ASP A 41 7.27 10.74 3.42
CA ASP A 41 7.55 12.13 3.78
C ASP A 41 7.63 12.33 5.29
N ILE A 42 6.83 11.58 6.05
CA ILE A 42 6.73 11.71 7.50
C ILE A 42 7.73 10.79 8.20
N CYS A 43 7.90 9.54 7.78
CA CYS A 43 8.74 8.56 8.46
C CYS A 43 10.13 8.44 7.83
N LEU A 44 10.24 8.10 6.54
CA LEU A 44 11.55 7.85 5.92
C LEU A 44 12.44 9.09 5.88
N LYS A 45 11.89 10.26 5.48
CA LYS A 45 12.64 11.52 5.43
C LYS A 45 13.00 12.12 6.79
N SER A 46 12.32 11.71 7.86
CA SER A 46 12.57 12.23 9.21
C SER A 46 13.38 11.28 10.08
N ALA A 47 13.59 10.05 9.63
CA ALA A 47 14.51 9.10 10.22
C ALA A 47 15.95 9.69 10.24
N PRO A 48 16.82 9.24 11.17
CA PRO A 48 16.57 8.20 12.17
C PRO A 48 15.89 8.70 13.46
N SER A 49 15.78 10.02 13.65
CA SER A 49 15.29 10.62 14.90
C SER A 49 13.77 10.85 14.94
N PHE A 50 13.15 10.94 13.76
CA PHE A 50 11.78 11.35 13.52
C PHE A 50 11.46 12.80 13.93
N ALA A 51 12.48 13.67 14.01
CA ALA A 51 12.31 15.06 14.44
C ALA A 51 11.46 15.89 13.46
N GLY A 52 11.58 15.64 12.16
CA GLY A 52 10.84 16.36 11.11
C GLY A 52 9.38 15.91 10.93
N ALA A 53 8.94 14.85 11.62
CA ALA A 53 7.67 14.20 11.34
C ALA A 53 6.44 15.11 11.57
N ASP A 54 6.46 15.94 12.62
CA ASP A 54 5.35 16.87 12.94
C ASP A 54 5.21 17.96 11.86
N SER A 55 6.33 18.51 11.38
CA SER A 55 6.30 19.47 10.27
C SER A 55 5.79 18.83 8.98
N ALA A 56 6.26 17.62 8.66
CA ALA A 56 5.85 16.89 7.46
C ALA A 56 4.35 16.51 7.49
N ALA A 57 3.81 16.13 8.65
CA ALA A 57 2.41 15.73 8.80
C ALA A 57 1.42 16.87 8.44
N LYS A 58 1.82 18.14 8.61
CA LYS A 58 1.01 19.30 8.23
C LYS A 58 0.72 19.37 6.74
N ALA A 59 1.65 18.93 5.89
CA ALA A 59 1.44 18.85 4.45
C ALA A 59 0.34 17.85 4.06
N TYR A 60 -0.01 16.95 4.98
CA TYR A 60 -1.07 15.97 4.84
C TYR A 60 -2.34 16.32 5.62
N GLY A 61 -2.49 17.58 6.07
CA GLY A 61 -3.69 18.05 6.77
C GLY A 61 -3.78 17.63 8.24
N ILE A 62 -2.70 17.12 8.83
CA ILE A 62 -2.63 16.82 10.27
C ILE A 62 -2.08 18.06 10.96
N ALA A 63 -2.91 18.76 11.74
CA ALA A 63 -2.57 20.06 12.30
C ALA A 63 -1.36 20.03 13.26
N ARG A 64 -1.27 18.97 14.08
CA ARG A 64 -0.20 18.74 15.07
C ARG A 64 -0.17 17.27 15.50
N LEU A 65 0.96 16.82 16.01
CA LEU A 65 1.08 15.56 16.74
C LEU A 65 1.05 15.81 18.25
N ASP A 66 -0.01 15.35 18.92
CA ASP A 66 -0.23 15.47 20.36
C ASP A 66 0.44 14.35 21.14
N ASP A 67 0.97 14.67 22.31
CA ASP A 67 1.57 13.67 23.20
C ASP A 67 0.47 12.80 23.85
N ALA A 68 0.53 11.49 23.59
CA ALA A 68 -0.36 10.48 24.17
C ALA A 68 0.33 9.65 25.26
N GLY A 69 1.44 10.13 25.82
CA GLY A 69 2.20 9.52 26.90
C GLY A 69 3.24 8.50 26.45
N TYR A 70 2.95 7.69 25.42
CA TYR A 70 3.89 6.69 24.89
C TYR A 70 4.40 7.03 23.48
N ALA A 71 3.68 7.87 22.75
CA ALA A 71 4.01 8.37 21.42
C ALA A 71 3.28 9.70 21.18
N ARG A 72 3.76 10.47 20.20
CA ARG A 72 3.02 11.61 19.67
C ARG A 72 2.13 11.12 18.53
N MET A 73 0.87 11.54 18.51
CA MET A 73 -0.13 11.06 17.55
C MET A 73 -0.91 12.22 16.95
N GLY A 74 -1.30 12.09 15.68
CA GLY A 74 -2.17 13.05 15.03
C GLY A 74 -3.03 12.37 13.99
N LEU A 75 -4.22 12.92 13.79
CA LEU A 75 -5.18 12.47 12.80
C LEU A 75 -5.56 13.65 11.90
N ARG A 76 -5.77 13.34 10.62
CA ARG A 76 -6.48 14.25 9.72
C ARG A 76 -7.92 14.40 10.23
N PRO A 77 -8.57 15.58 10.14
CA PRO A 77 -9.92 15.80 10.67
C PRO A 77 -10.99 14.82 10.17
N ASP A 78 -10.83 14.27 8.97
CA ASP A 78 -11.73 13.27 8.36
C ASP A 78 -11.36 11.82 8.72
N HIS A 79 -10.33 11.62 9.54
CA HIS A 79 -9.76 10.33 9.95
C HIS A 79 -9.22 9.46 8.80
N SER A 80 -8.97 10.03 7.61
CA SER A 80 -8.47 9.26 6.47
C SER A 80 -6.96 8.96 6.56
N LEU A 81 -6.24 9.65 7.44
CA LEU A 81 -4.81 9.50 7.66
C LEU A 81 -4.46 9.74 9.14
N GLY A 82 -3.69 8.81 9.72
CA GLY A 82 -3.13 8.93 11.06
C GLY A 82 -1.62 8.81 11.05
N VAL A 83 -0.98 9.42 12.04
CA VAL A 83 0.46 9.36 12.26
C VAL A 83 0.73 9.08 13.73
N GLN A 84 1.66 8.18 14.01
CA GLN A 84 2.18 7.92 15.34
C GLN A 84 3.72 7.95 15.31
N VAL A 85 4.33 8.72 16.20
CA VAL A 85 5.78 8.89 16.28
C VAL A 85 6.26 8.74 17.71
N GLN A 86 7.17 7.79 17.93
CA GLN A 86 7.99 7.74 19.13
C GLN A 86 9.42 8.12 18.75
N ARG A 87 9.91 9.21 19.36
CA ARG A 87 11.22 9.80 19.02
C ARG A 87 12.33 8.73 19.01
N ALA A 88 13.07 8.69 17.91
CA ALA A 88 14.18 7.77 17.66
C ALA A 88 13.87 6.26 17.85
N LYS A 89 12.59 5.86 17.87
CA LYS A 89 12.17 4.47 18.12
C LYS A 89 11.23 3.95 17.05
N GLN A 90 10.16 4.67 16.74
CA GLN A 90 9.20 4.22 15.73
C GLN A 90 8.48 5.39 15.06
N CYS A 91 8.06 5.15 13.82
CA CYS A 91 7.15 6.01 13.09
C CYS A 91 6.16 5.14 12.33
N ALA A 92 4.88 5.49 12.39
CA ALA A 92 3.83 4.78 11.68
C ALA A 92 2.87 5.76 11.01
N VAL A 93 2.38 5.38 9.84
CA VAL A 93 1.29 6.04 9.13
C VAL A 93 0.16 5.03 8.96
N THR A 94 -1.06 5.45 9.26
CA THR A 94 -2.26 4.62 9.11
C THR A 94 -3.28 5.27 8.18
N THR A 95 -4.02 4.44 7.44
CA THR A 95 -5.18 4.84 6.64
C THR A 95 -6.32 3.83 6.86
N PRO A 96 -7.57 4.14 6.44
CA PRO A 96 -8.57 3.11 6.22
C PRO A 96 -8.08 2.02 5.25
N SER A 97 -8.70 0.84 5.30
CA SER A 97 -8.38 -0.27 4.40
C SER A 97 -8.63 0.11 2.94
N GLN A 98 -7.73 -0.33 2.06
CA GLN A 98 -7.83 -0.08 0.62
C GLN A 98 -7.88 -1.41 -0.13
N ARG A 99 -8.57 -1.45 -1.27
CA ARG A 99 -8.66 -2.68 -2.09
C ARG A 99 -7.41 -2.96 -2.92
N ASP A 100 -6.54 -1.96 -3.07
CA ASP A 100 -5.32 -2.09 -3.85
C ASP A 100 -4.42 -3.18 -3.26
N LYS A 101 -4.09 -4.18 -4.09
CA LYS A 101 -3.23 -5.31 -3.72
C LYS A 101 -1.75 -4.97 -3.87
N THR A 102 -1.42 -3.87 -4.53
CA THR A 102 -0.06 -3.43 -4.82
C THR A 102 0.56 -2.57 -3.72
N LEU A 103 -0.21 -2.22 -2.68
CA LEU A 103 0.25 -1.33 -1.59
C LEU A 103 1.55 -1.77 -0.92
N THR A 104 1.71 -3.06 -0.62
CA THR A 104 2.95 -3.58 -0.05
C THR A 104 4.12 -3.39 -1.00
N ALA A 105 3.93 -3.65 -2.31
CA ALA A 105 4.97 -3.46 -3.31
C ALA A 105 5.33 -1.98 -3.49
N GLN A 106 4.34 -1.07 -3.47
CA GLN A 106 4.58 0.37 -3.51
C GLN A 106 5.38 0.84 -2.28
N PHE A 107 4.99 0.37 -1.09
CA PHE A 107 5.66 0.66 0.18
C PHE A 107 7.13 0.24 0.17
N LEU A 108 7.41 -1.01 -0.20
CA LEU A 108 8.76 -1.56 -0.27
C LEU A 108 9.61 -0.88 -1.35
N LYS A 109 9.00 -0.57 -2.51
CA LYS A 109 9.68 0.18 -3.58
C LYS A 109 10.12 1.56 -3.11
N ILE A 110 9.26 2.27 -2.38
CA ILE A 110 9.60 3.59 -1.80
C ILE A 110 10.67 3.46 -0.73
N ALA A 111 10.57 2.48 0.19
CA ALA A 111 11.60 2.24 1.18
C ALA A 111 12.98 1.96 0.55
N GLY A 112 13.01 1.22 -0.57
CA GLY A 112 14.22 0.94 -1.33
C GLY A 112 14.92 2.17 -1.90
N GLN A 113 14.23 3.31 -2.04
CA GLN A 113 14.85 4.57 -2.47
C GLN A 113 15.69 5.23 -1.37
N PHE A 114 15.45 4.87 -0.10
CA PHE A 114 16.11 5.45 1.07
C PHE A 114 17.08 4.47 1.74
N SER A 115 16.94 3.17 1.47
CA SER A 115 17.77 2.14 2.07
C SER A 115 19.15 2.09 1.41
N SER A 116 20.21 1.98 2.22
CA SER A 116 21.57 1.67 1.76
C SER A 116 21.83 0.17 1.57
N THR A 117 20.85 -0.69 1.92
CA THR A 117 20.88 -2.13 1.66
C THR A 117 19.74 -2.53 0.72
N PRO A 118 19.89 -3.63 -0.05
CA PRO A 118 18.78 -4.19 -0.82
C PRO A 118 17.55 -4.44 0.07
N VAL A 119 16.36 -4.11 -0.44
CA VAL A 119 15.10 -4.31 0.26
C VAL A 119 14.41 -5.55 -0.32
N ALA A 120 14.13 -6.52 0.55
CA ALA A 120 13.36 -7.72 0.18
C ALA A 120 11.93 -7.35 -0.23
N GLN A 121 11.28 -8.24 -1.00
CA GLN A 121 9.92 -8.02 -1.51
C GLN A 121 8.81 -8.47 -0.55
N ASP A 122 9.19 -9.17 0.53
CA ASP A 122 8.27 -9.68 1.54
C ASP A 122 8.47 -8.95 2.88
N LEU A 123 7.37 -8.88 3.65
CA LEU A 123 7.35 -8.26 4.97
C LEU A 123 7.32 -9.31 6.09
N PRO A 124 7.90 -9.01 7.27
CA PRO A 124 8.62 -7.77 7.58
C PRO A 124 10.02 -7.73 6.95
N VAL A 125 10.54 -6.53 6.65
CA VAL A 125 11.85 -6.36 6.01
C VAL A 125 12.77 -5.46 6.82
N LYS A 126 14.07 -5.76 6.83
CA LYS A 126 15.09 -4.87 7.41
C LYS A 126 15.64 -3.94 6.33
N ILE A 127 15.78 -2.66 6.67
CA ILE A 127 16.47 -1.67 5.85
C ILE A 127 17.55 -0.98 6.67
N THR A 128 18.59 -0.47 6.02
CA THR A 128 19.56 0.43 6.63
C THR A 128 19.36 1.84 6.09
N LEU A 129 19.15 2.81 6.98
CA LEU A 129 18.98 4.22 6.63
C LEU A 129 19.80 5.05 7.61
N ASP A 130 20.66 5.94 7.11
CA ASP A 130 21.60 6.74 7.91
C ASP A 130 22.36 5.90 8.95
N GLN A 131 22.92 4.77 8.50
CA GLN A 131 23.68 3.80 9.32
C GLN A 131 22.87 3.18 10.48
N GLN A 132 21.55 3.37 10.53
CA GLN A 132 20.66 2.75 11.51
C GLN A 132 19.82 1.67 10.82
N VAL A 133 19.55 0.58 11.54
CA VAL A 133 18.72 -0.51 11.03
C VAL A 133 17.28 -0.30 11.47
N PHE A 134 16.36 -0.46 10.53
CA PHE A 134 14.92 -0.39 10.79
C PHE A 134 14.22 -1.66 10.28
N LEU A 135 13.21 -2.11 11.02
CA LEU A 135 12.26 -3.12 10.57
C LEU A 135 11.04 -2.40 10.01
N LEU A 136 10.69 -2.71 8.77
CA LEU A 136 9.46 -2.25 8.14
C LEU A 136 8.39 -3.32 8.22
N MET A 137 7.16 -2.89 8.49
CA MET A 137 5.97 -3.73 8.54
C MET A 137 4.80 -3.03 7.86
N HIS A 138 3.86 -3.82 7.35
CA HIS A 138 2.61 -3.35 6.77
C HIS A 138 1.48 -4.26 7.27
N ASP A 139 0.60 -3.76 8.14
CA ASP A 139 -0.60 -4.50 8.56
C ASP A 139 -1.82 -4.00 7.77
N ARG A 140 -2.65 -4.94 7.34
CA ARG A 140 -3.86 -4.70 6.53
C ARG A 140 -5.15 -5.11 7.25
N ARG A 141 -5.06 -5.54 8.52
CA ARG A 141 -6.20 -6.01 9.32
C ARG A 141 -6.83 -4.83 10.06
N GLY A 142 -7.98 -4.35 9.58
CA GLY A 142 -8.73 -3.25 10.20
C GLY A 142 -8.28 -1.84 9.79
N GLY A 143 -7.42 -1.74 8.78
CA GLY A 143 -6.87 -0.50 8.21
C GLY A 143 -5.68 -0.84 7.31
N GLU A 144 -4.95 0.16 6.83
CA GLU A 144 -3.57 -0.01 6.37
C GLU A 144 -2.65 0.66 7.39
N ALA A 145 -1.59 -0.01 7.84
CA ALA A 145 -0.63 0.54 8.78
C ALA A 145 0.80 0.29 8.28
N TYR A 146 1.48 1.35 7.85
CA TYR A 146 2.88 1.35 7.42
C TYR A 146 3.77 1.72 8.60
N VAL A 147 4.62 0.81 9.05
CA VAL A 147 5.38 0.97 10.31
C VAL A 147 6.87 0.86 10.05
N MET A 148 7.63 1.74 10.69
CA MET A 148 9.08 1.75 10.76
C MET A 148 9.53 1.65 12.22
N LEU A 149 10.20 0.56 12.58
CA LEU A 149 10.72 0.33 13.93
C LEU A 149 12.24 0.34 13.92
N LYS A 150 12.86 1.22 14.69
CA LYS A 150 14.31 1.23 14.87
C LYS A 150 14.73 -0.05 15.60
N GLN A 151 15.70 -0.76 15.05
CA GLN A 151 16.31 -1.91 15.73
C GLN A 151 17.38 -1.41 16.72
N PRO A 152 17.53 -2.09 17.88
CA PRO A 152 18.54 -1.75 18.89
C PRO A 152 19.97 -1.99 18.39
#